data_AF-A0A914JUF6-F1
#
_entry.id   AF-A0A914JUF6-F1
#
_cell.length_a   1.000
_cell.length_b   1.000
_cell.length_c   1.000
_cell.angle_alpha   90.00
_cell.angle_beta   90.00
_cell.angle_gamma   90.00
#
_symmetry.space_group_name_H-M   'P 1'
#
loop_
_entity.id
_entity.type
_entity.pdbx_description
1 polymer ?
#
loop_
_entity_poly.entity_id
_entity_poly.type
_entity_poly.pdbx_seq_one_letter_code
_entity_poly.pdbx_strand_id
1 'polypeptide(L)'
;MLRLRFLQRIVLRVSQRLQSSDVASFKKPDKEVASTTSAKTAETLPLPGGPLTEFFDKEDNFGVNELRPKYRPGRSWTVEELRLKSNSDLHKLWYVLLKERNMLLTMEHAYNVRNRGLPNPERKDRVNESMENIEHVVHERNDAYLKLETGEGASPPERTVTSFAGFTYKKQTTEHLLPHEVTEDIEYEEPYLSESAYVMQKLWAEKQHLKAFHKADEERYKNRLKNENFTKYARGDRKTFNCVEQLPK
;
A
#
# COMPACT_ATOMS: atom_id res chain seq x y z
N MET A 1 15.84 -31.43 -47.56
CA MET A 1 16.88 -31.59 -46.50
C MET A 1 17.84 -30.40 -46.35
N LEU A 2 17.66 -29.25 -47.01
CA LEU A 2 18.51 -28.05 -46.77
C LEU A 2 17.88 -26.97 -45.85
N ARG A 3 16.57 -27.01 -45.57
CA ARG A 3 15.92 -26.01 -44.69
C ARG A 3 15.94 -26.35 -43.20
N LEU A 4 16.06 -27.63 -42.82
CA LEU A 4 16.23 -28.01 -41.40
C LEU A 4 17.65 -27.75 -40.88
N ARG A 5 18.68 -27.79 -41.74
CA ARG A 5 20.07 -27.48 -41.34
C ARG A 5 20.36 -25.98 -41.23
N PHE A 6 19.49 -25.12 -41.79
CA PHE A 6 19.62 -23.67 -41.71
C PHE A 6 19.09 -23.15 -40.36
N LEU A 7 17.94 -23.67 -39.90
CA LEU A 7 17.35 -23.28 -38.62
C LEU A 7 18.14 -23.84 -37.42
N GLN A 8 18.77 -25.02 -37.54
CA GLN A 8 19.67 -25.54 -36.51
C GLN A 8 20.97 -24.73 -36.38
N ARG A 9 21.43 -24.06 -37.45
CA ARG A 9 22.60 -23.15 -37.44
C ARG A 9 22.29 -21.78 -36.83
N ILE A 10 21.06 -21.29 -36.94
CA ILE A 10 20.65 -20.00 -36.37
C ILE A 10 20.47 -20.10 -34.85
N VAL A 11 19.84 -21.18 -34.36
CA VAL A 11 19.62 -21.39 -32.92
C VAL A 11 20.95 -21.59 -32.17
N LEU A 12 21.94 -22.27 -32.78
CA LEU A 12 23.29 -22.41 -32.19
C LEU A 12 24.10 -21.10 -32.23
N ARG A 13 23.88 -20.21 -33.21
CA ARG A 13 24.57 -18.91 -33.30
C ARG A 13 24.05 -17.87 -32.32
N VAL A 14 22.77 -17.92 -31.94
CA VAL A 14 22.19 -17.00 -30.95
C VAL A 14 22.55 -17.43 -29.52
N SER A 15 22.65 -18.74 -29.26
CA SER A 15 23.04 -19.27 -27.95
C SER A 15 24.52 -19.01 -27.59
N GLN A 16 25.42 -18.97 -28.57
CA GLN A 16 26.85 -18.64 -28.34
C GLN A 16 27.14 -17.13 -28.29
N ARG A 17 26.18 -16.27 -28.67
CA ARG A 17 26.36 -14.80 -28.69
C ARG A 17 25.93 -14.10 -27.40
N LEU A 18 25.39 -14.85 -26.43
CA LEU A 18 25.11 -14.36 -25.06
C LEU A 18 26.21 -14.72 -24.05
N GLN A 19 27.37 -15.22 -24.50
CA GLN A 19 28.54 -15.48 -23.63
C GLN A 19 29.82 -14.79 -24.11
N SER A 20 29.75 -13.90 -25.10
CA SER A 20 30.92 -13.17 -25.61
C SER A 20 30.57 -11.73 -25.97
N SER A 21 30.56 -10.86 -24.96
CA SER A 21 30.84 -9.45 -25.12
C SER A 21 31.78 -9.01 -24.00
N ASP A 22 32.91 -8.50 -24.45
CA ASP A 22 34.14 -8.24 -23.72
C ASP A 22 33.98 -7.35 -22.48
N VAL A 23 34.43 -7.90 -21.35
CA VAL A 23 34.79 -7.17 -20.15
C VAL A 23 36.07 -6.40 -20.45
N ALA A 24 35.97 -5.08 -20.56
CA ALA A 24 37.12 -4.20 -20.59
C ALA A 24 37.98 -4.45 -19.33
N SER A 25 39.21 -4.87 -19.56
CA SER A 25 40.19 -5.21 -18.54
C SER A 25 40.76 -3.94 -17.92
N PHE A 26 40.28 -3.59 -16.73
CA PHE A 26 40.92 -2.59 -15.88
C PHE A 26 42.19 -3.21 -15.26
N LYS A 27 43.34 -2.70 -15.70
CA LYS A 27 44.68 -3.15 -15.31
C LYS A 27 45.01 -2.64 -13.90
N LYS A 28 45.14 -3.55 -12.93
CA LYS A 28 45.69 -3.24 -11.59
C LYS A 28 47.19 -2.91 -11.71
N PRO A 29 47.70 -1.87 -11.02
CA PRO A 29 49.12 -1.78 -10.72
C PRO A 29 49.45 -2.60 -9.46
N ASP A 30 50.35 -3.56 -9.59
CA ASP A 30 50.98 -4.28 -8.49
C ASP A 30 52.10 -3.43 -7.87
N LYS A 31 52.07 -3.22 -6.55
CA LYS A 31 53.06 -3.75 -5.58
C LYS A 31 52.96 -3.03 -4.22
N GLU A 32 52.59 -3.84 -3.23
CA GLU A 32 53.23 -4.02 -1.91
C GLU A 32 53.85 -2.79 -1.22
N VAL A 33 53.33 -2.43 -0.03
CA VAL A 33 54.08 -2.43 1.25
C VAL A 33 53.09 -2.47 2.44
N ALA A 34 53.38 -3.37 3.38
CA ALA A 34 52.96 -3.44 4.79
C ALA A 34 51.52 -3.90 5.14
N SER A 35 51.43 -5.22 5.36
CA SER A 35 50.55 -5.85 6.34
C SER A 35 50.96 -5.51 7.78
N THR A 36 50.03 -4.99 8.57
CA THR A 36 49.95 -5.28 10.01
C THR A 36 48.51 -5.53 10.38
N THR A 37 48.24 -6.82 10.55
CA THR A 37 47.28 -7.44 11.46
C THR A 37 46.74 -6.53 12.58
N SER A 38 45.42 -6.47 12.75
CA SER A 38 44.77 -6.91 13.99
C SER A 38 43.25 -6.78 13.83
N ALA A 39 42.58 -7.93 13.76
CA ALA A 39 41.17 -8.03 14.09
C ALA A 39 40.99 -7.62 15.55
N LYS A 40 40.20 -6.56 15.79
CA LYS A 40 39.75 -6.16 17.12
C LYS A 40 38.25 -5.92 17.05
N THR A 41 37.54 -6.80 17.76
CA THR A 41 36.30 -6.53 18.52
C THR A 41 35.44 -5.38 18.01
N ALA A 42 34.27 -5.77 17.48
CA ALA A 42 33.11 -4.90 17.29
C ALA A 42 32.59 -4.41 18.64
N GLU A 43 33.27 -3.44 19.23
CA GLU A 43 32.78 -2.57 20.28
C GLU A 43 33.23 -1.15 19.94
N THR A 44 32.53 -0.53 19.00
CA THR A 44 32.52 0.93 18.89
C THR A 44 31.07 1.32 18.88
N LEU A 45 30.57 1.70 20.06
CA LEU A 45 29.30 2.40 20.17
C LEU A 45 29.33 3.57 19.17
N PRO A 46 28.30 3.73 18.32
CA PRO A 46 28.29 4.82 17.36
C PRO A 46 28.42 6.13 18.12
N LEU A 47 29.43 6.93 17.76
CA LEU A 47 29.62 8.26 18.34
C LEU A 47 28.31 9.05 18.25
N PRO A 48 27.89 9.72 19.34
CA PRO A 48 26.67 10.51 19.35
C PRO A 48 26.81 11.66 18.32
N GLY A 49 26.04 11.60 17.23
CA GLY A 49 26.02 12.64 16.19
C GLY A 49 26.33 12.18 14.77
N GLY A 50 26.50 10.87 14.52
CA GLY A 50 26.55 10.34 13.15
C GLY A 50 25.17 10.37 12.47
N PRO A 51 25.09 10.46 11.12
CA PRO A 51 23.82 10.43 10.40
C PRO A 51 23.01 9.13 10.62
N LEU A 52 23.70 8.06 11.04
CA LEU A 52 23.09 6.77 11.35
C LEU A 52 22.37 6.74 12.70
N THR A 53 22.66 7.67 13.62
CA THR A 53 22.03 7.66 14.95
C THR A 53 20.55 8.02 14.89
N GLU A 54 20.10 8.75 13.86
CA GLU A 54 18.69 9.12 13.67
C GLU A 54 17.77 7.92 13.35
N PHE A 55 18.34 6.77 12.95
CA PHE A 55 17.57 5.55 12.70
C PHE A 55 17.21 4.78 13.97
N PHE A 56 17.75 5.17 15.12
CA PHE A 56 17.51 4.53 16.40
C PHE A 56 16.85 5.51 17.36
N ASP A 57 16.00 4.99 18.25
CA ASP A 57 15.46 5.80 19.35
C ASP A 57 16.61 6.18 20.31
N LYS A 58 16.34 7.11 21.22
CA LYS A 58 17.28 7.50 22.26
C LYS A 58 17.68 6.28 23.09
N GLU A 59 18.95 6.21 23.45
CA GLU A 59 19.52 5.10 24.23
C GLU A 59 18.76 4.87 25.55
N ASP A 60 18.26 5.94 26.17
CA ASP A 60 17.44 5.89 27.39
C ASP A 60 16.13 5.10 27.25
N ASN A 61 15.61 4.97 26.03
CA ASN A 61 14.34 4.32 25.74
C ASN A 61 14.51 2.82 25.42
N PHE A 62 15.75 2.32 25.34
CA PHE A 62 16.01 0.93 25.00
C PHE A 62 15.62 -0.03 26.13
N GLY A 63 14.89 -1.10 25.79
CA GLY A 63 14.52 -2.16 26.72
C GLY A 63 13.39 -1.82 27.69
N VAL A 64 12.79 -0.63 27.58
CA VAL A 64 11.63 -0.24 28.39
C VAL A 64 10.33 -0.65 27.67
N ASN A 65 9.41 -1.30 28.38
CA ASN A 65 8.11 -1.72 27.82
C ASN A 65 7.18 -0.53 27.53
N GLU A 66 7.25 0.52 28.37
CA GLU A 66 6.48 1.75 28.20
C GLU A 66 7.39 2.98 28.28
N LEU A 67 7.27 3.87 27.28
CA LEU A 67 8.00 5.13 27.29
C LEU A 67 7.59 5.98 28.50
N ARG A 68 8.56 6.72 29.07
CA ARG A 68 8.28 7.68 30.15
C ARG A 68 7.14 8.62 29.73
N PRO A 69 6.32 9.15 30.65
CA PRO A 69 5.18 10.00 30.31
C PRO A 69 5.53 11.17 29.37
N LYS A 70 6.74 11.74 29.51
CA LYS A 70 7.28 12.80 28.64
C LYS A 70 7.54 12.36 27.18
N TYR A 71 7.86 11.09 26.97
CA TYR A 71 8.17 10.51 25.67
C TYR A 71 7.04 9.60 25.15
N ARG A 72 5.90 9.58 25.84
CA ARG A 72 4.70 8.93 25.33
C ARG A 72 4.31 9.61 24.01
N PRO A 73 3.98 8.86 22.96
CA PRO A 73 3.52 9.44 21.72
C PRO A 73 2.35 10.38 21.99
N GLY A 74 2.42 11.57 21.40
CA GLY A 74 1.33 12.54 21.41
C GLY A 74 0.19 12.12 20.50
N ARG A 75 -0.82 12.99 20.39
CA ARG A 75 -1.91 12.88 19.40
C ARG A 75 -1.34 12.99 17.97
N SER A 76 -2.00 12.35 17.00
CA SER A 76 -1.77 12.57 15.56
C SER A 76 -2.15 13.99 15.14
N TRP A 77 -1.54 14.47 14.06
CA TRP A 77 -1.88 15.77 13.46
C TRP A 77 -3.25 15.70 12.81
N THR A 78 -4.11 16.68 13.12
CA THR A 78 -5.44 16.76 12.51
C THR A 78 -5.41 17.55 11.21
N VAL A 79 -6.33 17.23 10.30
CA VAL A 79 -6.48 17.93 9.01
C VAL A 79 -6.69 19.44 9.20
N GLU A 80 -7.48 19.85 10.19
CA GLU A 80 -7.77 21.26 10.48
C GLU A 80 -6.52 22.05 10.91
N GLU A 81 -5.66 21.47 11.75
CA GLU A 81 -4.40 22.10 12.17
C GLU A 81 -3.42 22.23 10.99
N LEU A 82 -3.39 21.22 10.12
CA LEU A 82 -2.51 21.19 8.95
C LEU A 82 -2.94 22.21 7.89
N ARG A 83 -4.24 22.49 7.75
CA ARG A 83 -4.76 23.55 6.87
C ARG A 83 -4.26 24.94 7.24
N LEU A 84 -3.98 25.19 8.51
CA LEU A 84 -3.44 26.47 9.01
C LEU A 84 -1.93 26.64 8.73
N LYS A 85 -1.22 25.59 8.30
CA LYS A 85 0.22 25.62 8.05
C LYS A 85 0.57 25.93 6.60
N SER A 86 1.71 26.60 6.43
CA SER A 86 2.28 26.90 5.10
C SER A 86 2.76 25.62 4.40
N ASN A 87 2.79 25.61 3.06
CA ASN A 87 3.31 24.47 2.28
C ASN A 87 4.79 24.16 2.62
N SER A 88 5.60 25.19 2.91
CA SER A 88 6.99 25.01 3.34
C SER A 88 7.10 24.31 4.69
N ASP A 89 6.19 24.58 5.61
CA ASP A 89 6.20 23.92 6.93
C ASP A 89 5.65 22.50 6.85
N LEU A 90 4.64 22.25 6.01
CA LEU A 90 4.17 20.88 5.72
C LEU A 90 5.29 20.02 5.13
N HIS A 91 6.06 20.57 4.19
CA HIS A 91 7.21 19.86 3.61
C HIS A 91 8.27 19.52 4.66
N LYS A 92 8.61 20.46 5.56
CA LYS A 92 9.53 20.17 6.68
C LYS A 92 8.96 19.13 7.63
N LEU A 93 7.67 19.23 7.97
CA LEU A 93 6.98 18.31 8.86
C LEU A 93 6.96 16.89 8.28
N TRP A 94 6.74 16.75 6.97
CA TRP A 94 6.81 15.47 6.28
C TRP A 94 8.14 14.76 6.53
N TYR A 95 9.27 15.46 6.43
CA TYR A 95 10.58 14.87 6.72
C TYR A 95 10.79 14.52 8.19
N VAL A 96 10.26 15.32 9.12
CA VAL A 96 10.31 14.97 10.56
C VAL A 96 9.56 13.67 10.81
N LEU A 97 8.36 13.52 10.26
CA LEU A 97 7.56 12.30 10.36
C LEU A 97 8.20 11.12 9.62
N LEU A 98 8.87 11.38 8.50
CA LEU A 98 9.53 10.34 7.72
C LEU A 98 10.73 9.73 8.47
N LYS A 99 11.51 10.57 9.15
CA LYS A 99 12.61 10.11 10.01
C LYS A 99 12.10 9.26 11.15
N GLU A 100 11.04 9.71 11.80
CA GLU A 100 10.34 8.98 12.85
C GLU A 100 9.80 7.63 12.35
N ARG A 101 9.09 7.60 11.20
CA ARG A 101 8.59 6.37 10.58
C ARG A 101 9.71 5.38 10.29
N ASN A 102 10.82 5.85 9.73
CA ASN A 102 11.97 5.00 9.41
C ASN A 102 12.61 4.41 10.68
N MET A 103 12.73 5.22 11.74
CA MET A 103 13.22 4.78 13.05
C MET A 103 12.28 3.72 13.69
N LEU A 104 10.96 3.84 13.51
CA LEU A 104 10.01 2.84 14.00
C LEU A 104 10.06 1.53 13.21
N LEU A 105 10.28 1.60 11.89
CA LEU A 105 10.40 0.42 11.03
C LEU A 105 11.68 -0.38 11.33
N THR A 106 12.81 0.29 11.57
CA THR A 106 14.06 -0.37 11.99
C THR A 106 13.87 -1.06 13.34
N MET A 107 13.19 -0.39 14.28
CA MET A 107 12.86 -0.96 15.58
C MET A 107 11.92 -2.17 15.45
N GLU A 108 10.82 -2.05 14.72
CA GLU A 108 9.87 -3.14 14.47
C GLU A 108 10.57 -4.38 13.89
N HIS A 109 11.42 -4.20 12.88
CA HIS A 109 12.21 -5.29 12.32
C HIS A 109 13.13 -5.93 13.38
N ALA A 110 13.86 -5.13 14.16
CA ALA A 110 14.74 -5.65 15.21
C ALA A 110 14.01 -6.42 16.32
N TYR A 111 12.80 -5.99 16.68
CA TYR A 111 11.95 -6.66 17.66
C TYR A 111 11.33 -7.95 17.10
N ASN A 112 10.89 -7.94 15.84
CA ASN A 112 10.39 -9.12 15.15
C ASN A 112 11.45 -10.21 15.02
N VAL A 113 12.69 -9.87 14.65
CA VAL A 113 13.82 -10.83 14.60
C VAL A 113 14.09 -11.46 15.98
N ARG A 114 13.84 -10.71 17.06
CA ARG A 114 14.01 -11.18 18.45
C ARG A 114 12.75 -11.82 19.02
N ASN A 115 11.68 -11.98 18.24
CA ASN A 115 10.36 -12.45 18.67
C ASN A 115 9.82 -11.69 19.91
N ARG A 116 9.98 -10.36 19.93
CA ARG A 116 9.44 -9.47 20.97
C ARG A 116 8.42 -8.51 20.39
N GLY A 117 7.42 -8.13 21.17
CA GLY A 117 6.46 -7.10 20.78
C GLY A 117 7.08 -5.69 20.83
N LEU A 118 6.64 -4.82 19.92
CA LEU A 118 7.10 -3.43 19.86
C LEU A 118 6.67 -2.67 21.12
N PRO A 119 7.55 -1.88 21.76
CA PRO A 119 7.13 -0.92 22.77
C PRO A 119 6.22 0.13 22.13
N ASN A 120 4.97 0.18 22.57
CA ASN A 120 3.96 1.13 22.10
C ASN A 120 3.73 1.15 20.56
N PRO A 121 3.02 0.14 20.02
CA PRO A 121 2.75 0.05 18.58
C PRO A 121 1.91 1.22 18.04
N GLU A 122 1.09 1.86 18.88
CA GLU A 122 0.24 2.98 18.48
C GLU A 122 1.03 4.17 17.92
N ARG A 123 2.30 4.31 18.28
CA ARG A 123 3.18 5.38 17.75
C ARG A 123 3.30 5.31 16.24
N LYS A 124 3.39 4.08 15.67
CA LYS A 124 3.45 3.86 14.22
C LYS A 124 2.16 4.30 13.54
N ASP A 125 1.02 3.91 14.10
CA ASP A 125 -0.29 4.23 13.55
C ASP A 125 -0.55 5.74 13.54
N ARG A 126 -0.19 6.45 14.62
CA ARG A 126 -0.34 7.92 14.71
C ARG A 126 0.54 8.69 13.71
N VAL A 127 1.75 8.18 13.43
CA VAL A 127 2.64 8.76 12.42
C VAL A 127 2.07 8.54 11.02
N ASN A 128 1.55 7.34 10.74
CA ASN A 128 0.91 7.03 9.46
C ASN A 128 -0.33 7.90 9.23
N GLU A 129 -1.22 8.00 10.22
CA GLU A 129 -2.40 8.87 10.16
C GLU A 129 -2.02 10.33 9.90
N SER A 130 -0.96 10.82 10.57
CA SER A 130 -0.46 12.19 10.35
C SER A 130 0.10 12.38 8.94
N MET A 131 0.76 11.38 8.37
CA MET A 131 1.25 11.42 6.99
C MET A 131 0.11 11.43 5.97
N GLU A 132 -0.89 10.57 6.14
CA GLU A 132 -2.09 10.52 5.30
C GLU A 132 -2.83 11.86 5.34
N ASN A 133 -2.96 12.47 6.52
CA ASN A 133 -3.59 13.78 6.68
C ASN A 133 -2.80 14.91 5.96
N ILE A 134 -1.46 14.86 5.97
CA ILE A 134 -0.64 15.83 5.22
C ILE A 134 -0.83 15.64 3.72
N GLU A 135 -0.78 14.40 3.23
CA GLU A 135 -1.00 14.08 1.81
C GLU A 135 -2.38 14.57 1.35
N HIS A 136 -3.41 14.32 2.15
CA HIS A 136 -4.77 14.78 1.90
C HIS A 136 -4.86 16.31 1.79
N VAL A 137 -4.27 17.07 2.73
CA VAL A 137 -4.29 18.54 2.69
C VAL A 137 -3.53 19.09 1.48
N VAL A 138 -2.41 18.47 1.11
CA VAL A 138 -1.64 18.87 -0.07
C VAL A 138 -2.42 18.58 -1.36
N HIS A 139 -3.05 17.41 -1.45
CA HIS A 139 -3.90 17.05 -2.58
C HIS A 139 -5.11 17.98 -2.71
N GLU A 140 -5.82 18.26 -1.61
CA GLU A 140 -6.93 19.22 -1.54
C GLU A 140 -6.53 20.60 -2.07
N ARG A 141 -5.34 21.11 -1.69
CA ARG A 141 -4.82 22.40 -2.15
C ARG A 141 -4.50 22.39 -3.64
N ASN A 142 -3.82 21.35 -4.13
CA ASN A 142 -3.47 21.22 -5.54
C ASN A 142 -4.71 21.08 -6.42
N ASP A 143 -5.69 20.31 -5.95
CA ASP A 143 -6.95 20.10 -6.65
C ASP A 143 -7.77 21.40 -6.74
N ALA A 144 -7.84 22.18 -5.66
CA ALA A 144 -8.49 23.50 -5.68
C ALA A 144 -7.81 24.47 -6.66
N TYR A 145 -6.47 24.47 -6.70
CA TYR A 145 -5.70 25.31 -7.61
C TYR A 145 -5.94 24.95 -9.07
N LEU A 146 -5.79 23.68 -9.45
CA LEU A 146 -5.95 23.21 -10.82
C LEU A 146 -7.38 23.36 -11.34
N LYS A 147 -8.38 23.17 -10.47
CA LYS A 147 -9.80 23.42 -10.81
C LYS A 147 -10.08 24.88 -11.12
N LEU A 148 -9.34 25.82 -10.53
CA LEU A 148 -9.51 27.25 -10.82
C LEU A 148 -8.78 27.67 -12.10
N GLU A 149 -7.61 27.09 -12.37
CA GLU A 149 -6.81 27.45 -13.55
C GLU A 149 -7.28 26.74 -14.83
N THR A 150 -7.39 25.41 -14.78
CA THR A 150 -7.67 24.55 -15.93
C THR A 150 -9.13 24.07 -15.93
N GLY A 151 -9.78 24.01 -14.76
CA GLY A 151 -11.09 23.38 -14.58
C GLY A 151 -11.02 21.87 -14.32
N GLU A 152 -9.82 21.28 -14.40
CA GLU A 152 -9.56 19.87 -14.17
C GLU A 152 -8.93 19.64 -12.78
N GLY A 153 -9.08 18.43 -12.23
CA GLY A 153 -8.55 18.09 -10.92
C GLY A 153 -7.06 17.73 -10.92
N ALA A 154 -6.50 17.55 -9.71
CA ALA A 154 -5.09 17.16 -9.57
C ALA A 154 -4.80 15.70 -9.93
N SER A 155 -5.80 14.84 -9.86
CA SER A 155 -5.65 13.42 -10.21
C SER A 155 -5.67 13.22 -11.72
N PRO A 156 -4.91 12.25 -12.27
CA PRO A 156 -4.98 11.92 -13.68
C PRO A 156 -6.42 11.62 -14.11
N PRO A 157 -6.84 12.06 -15.32
CA PRO A 157 -8.19 11.81 -15.78
C PRO A 157 -8.48 10.32 -15.88
N GLU A 158 -9.74 9.95 -15.66
CA GLU A 158 -10.20 8.58 -15.82
C GLU A 158 -10.85 8.41 -17.20
N ARG A 159 -10.50 7.32 -17.88
CA ARG A 159 -11.16 6.88 -19.11
C ARG A 159 -11.87 5.57 -18.86
N THR A 160 -12.99 5.37 -19.53
CA THR A 160 -13.70 4.10 -19.54
C THR A 160 -13.08 3.19 -20.60
N VAL A 161 -12.77 1.95 -20.18
CA VAL A 161 -12.09 0.96 -21.00
C VAL A 161 -12.92 -0.33 -20.98
N THR A 162 -13.14 -0.92 -22.16
CA THR A 162 -13.80 -2.22 -22.32
C THR A 162 -12.78 -3.34 -22.22
N SER A 163 -12.96 -4.24 -21.25
CA SER A 163 -12.17 -5.48 -21.17
C SER A 163 -12.52 -6.44 -22.30
N PHE A 164 -11.65 -7.42 -22.58
CA PHE A 164 -11.90 -8.49 -23.56
C PHE A 164 -13.23 -9.22 -23.31
N ALA A 165 -13.64 -9.34 -22.04
CA ALA A 165 -14.86 -10.03 -21.64
C ALA A 165 -16.10 -9.13 -21.67
N GLY A 166 -15.99 -7.89 -22.15
CA GLY A 166 -17.11 -6.97 -22.28
C GLY A 166 -17.40 -6.10 -21.07
N PHE A 167 -16.61 -6.21 -20.01
CA PHE A 167 -16.78 -5.39 -18.81
C PHE A 167 -16.12 -4.03 -19.01
N THR A 168 -16.90 -2.96 -18.92
CA THR A 168 -16.39 -1.59 -18.87
C THR A 168 -15.89 -1.27 -17.47
N TYR A 169 -14.66 -0.78 -17.34
CA TYR A 169 -14.10 -0.29 -16.08
C TYR A 169 -13.43 1.05 -16.29
N LYS A 170 -13.38 1.88 -15.24
CA LYS A 170 -12.63 3.13 -15.27
C LYS A 170 -11.16 2.85 -15.00
N LYS A 171 -10.29 3.40 -15.84
CA LYS A 171 -8.83 3.31 -15.74
C LYS A 171 -8.26 4.72 -15.75
N GLN A 172 -7.28 4.98 -14.89
CA GLN A 172 -6.51 6.23 -14.94
C GLN A 172 -5.65 6.26 -16.21
N THR A 173 -5.54 7.42 -16.82
CA THR A 173 -4.73 7.59 -18.03
C THR A 173 -3.25 7.53 -17.72
N THR A 174 -2.50 6.77 -18.51
CA THR A 174 -1.04 6.68 -18.44
C THR A 174 -0.37 7.61 -19.45
N GLU A 175 0.86 8.01 -19.15
CA GLU A 175 1.69 8.77 -20.08
C GLU A 175 2.28 7.81 -21.13
N HIS A 176 2.23 8.20 -22.41
CA HIS A 176 2.80 7.44 -23.52
C HIS A 176 3.79 8.31 -24.29
N LEU A 177 4.88 7.70 -24.76
CA LEU A 177 5.92 8.43 -25.51
C LEU A 177 5.47 8.80 -26.93
N LEU A 178 4.69 7.93 -27.56
CA LEU A 178 4.20 8.08 -28.93
C LEU A 178 2.67 8.17 -28.92
N PRO A 179 2.07 8.88 -29.90
CA PRO A 179 0.64 8.90 -30.05
C PRO A 179 0.12 7.52 -30.46
N HIS A 180 -1.15 7.28 -30.15
CA HIS A 180 -1.85 6.03 -30.44
C HIS A 180 -1.75 5.61 -31.92
N GLU A 181 -1.75 6.57 -32.85
CA GLU A 181 -1.63 6.35 -34.30
C GLU A 181 -0.39 5.53 -34.70
N VAL A 182 0.69 5.58 -33.89
CA VAL A 182 1.94 4.86 -34.16
C VAL A 182 2.01 3.54 -33.39
N THR A 183 1.42 3.49 -32.19
CA THR A 183 1.48 2.31 -31.31
C THR A 183 0.40 1.28 -31.66
N GLU A 184 -0.69 1.68 -32.33
CA GLU A 184 -1.86 0.85 -32.68
C GLU A 184 -2.62 0.24 -31.47
N ASP A 185 -2.12 0.45 -30.24
CA ASP A 185 -2.77 0.01 -29.00
C ASP A 185 -3.88 0.98 -28.59
N ILE A 186 -5.13 0.65 -28.95
CA ILE A 186 -6.32 1.44 -28.62
C ILE A 186 -6.73 1.13 -27.17
N GLU A 187 -6.70 2.11 -26.27
CA GLU A 187 -7.15 1.91 -24.87
C GLU A 187 -8.61 2.35 -24.60
N TYR A 188 -9.38 2.79 -25.59
CA TYR A 188 -10.75 3.31 -25.39
C TYR A 188 -11.85 2.26 -25.61
N GLU A 189 -13.09 2.64 -25.28
CA GLU A 189 -14.29 1.80 -25.45
C GLU A 189 -14.43 1.34 -26.90
N GLU A 190 -14.40 0.03 -27.13
CA GLU A 190 -14.87 -0.54 -28.38
C GLU A 190 -16.41 -0.41 -28.39
N PRO A 191 -17.01 0.33 -29.34
CA PRO A 191 -18.46 0.58 -29.34
C PRO A 191 -19.28 -0.69 -29.58
N TYR A 192 -18.64 -1.76 -30.05
CA TYR A 192 -19.28 -3.04 -30.35
C TYR A 192 -18.74 -4.12 -29.44
N LEU A 193 -19.63 -4.69 -28.65
CA LEU A 193 -19.34 -5.86 -27.84
C LEU A 193 -19.21 -7.09 -28.75
N SER A 194 -18.10 -7.83 -28.63
CA SER A 194 -17.96 -9.09 -29.35
C SER A 194 -19.02 -10.11 -28.90
N GLU A 195 -19.43 -11.02 -29.79
CA GLU A 195 -20.46 -12.03 -29.49
C GLU A 195 -20.08 -12.89 -28.27
N SER A 196 -18.81 -13.25 -28.16
CA SER A 196 -18.28 -13.98 -27.02
C SER A 196 -18.37 -13.16 -25.73
N ALA A 197 -18.03 -11.87 -25.77
CA ALA A 197 -18.12 -10.98 -24.62
C ALA A 197 -19.58 -10.75 -24.18
N TYR A 198 -20.53 -10.68 -25.12
CA TYR A 198 -21.97 -10.60 -24.81
C TYR A 198 -22.45 -11.84 -24.04
N VAL A 199 -22.13 -13.04 -24.55
CA VAL A 199 -22.48 -14.30 -23.88
C VAL A 199 -21.86 -14.36 -22.48
N MET A 200 -20.61 -13.92 -22.34
CA MET A 200 -19.92 -13.86 -21.05
C MET A 200 -20.61 -12.92 -20.07
N GLN A 201 -21.02 -11.73 -20.50
CA GLN A 201 -21.73 -10.75 -19.67
C GLN A 201 -23.09 -11.29 -19.21
N LYS A 202 -23.83 -11.96 -20.12
CA LYS A 202 -25.09 -12.62 -19.80
C LYS A 202 -24.91 -13.72 -18.74
N LEU A 203 -23.98 -14.65 -18.95
CA LEU A 203 -23.69 -15.72 -17.99
C LEU A 203 -23.21 -15.18 -16.64
N TRP A 204 -22.45 -14.08 -16.65
CA TRP A 204 -22.05 -13.40 -15.44
C TRP A 204 -23.25 -12.80 -14.70
N ALA A 205 -24.18 -12.16 -15.40
CA ALA A 205 -25.40 -11.62 -14.80
C ALA A 205 -26.27 -12.74 -14.17
N GLU A 206 -26.44 -13.86 -14.88
CA GLU A 206 -27.12 -15.06 -14.34
C GLU A 206 -26.42 -15.59 -13.08
N LYS A 207 -25.08 -15.68 -13.11
CA LYS A 207 -24.27 -16.08 -11.95
C LYS A 207 -24.42 -15.12 -10.77
N GLN A 208 -24.41 -13.80 -10.99
CA GLN A 208 -24.58 -12.81 -9.92
C GLN A 208 -25.99 -12.87 -9.33
N HIS A 209 -27.01 -13.06 -10.18
CA HIS A 209 -28.38 -13.24 -9.74
C HIS A 209 -28.51 -14.47 -8.82
N LEU A 210 -27.95 -15.61 -9.23
CA LEU A 210 -27.96 -16.82 -8.41
C LEU A 210 -27.20 -16.63 -7.08
N LYS A 211 -26.04 -15.97 -7.10
CA LYS A 211 -25.30 -15.64 -5.87
C LYS A 211 -26.11 -14.76 -4.92
N ALA A 212 -26.76 -13.72 -5.44
CA ALA A 212 -27.62 -12.83 -4.66
C ALA A 212 -28.81 -13.59 -4.07
N PHE A 213 -29.44 -14.47 -4.86
CA PHE A 213 -30.51 -15.34 -4.41
C PHE A 213 -30.07 -16.25 -3.26
N HIS A 214 -28.95 -16.98 -3.43
CA HIS A 214 -28.40 -17.84 -2.38
C HIS A 214 -28.05 -17.07 -1.10
N LYS A 215 -27.40 -15.90 -1.22
CA LYS A 215 -27.08 -15.05 -0.07
C LYS A 215 -28.35 -14.60 0.67
N ALA A 216 -29.38 -14.19 -0.06
CA ALA A 216 -30.65 -13.80 0.53
C ALA A 216 -31.36 -14.98 1.24
N ASP A 217 -31.25 -16.18 0.69
CA ASP A 217 -31.78 -17.39 1.32
C ASP A 217 -31.01 -17.76 2.60
N GLU A 218 -29.67 -17.69 2.58
CA GLU A 218 -28.85 -17.84 3.78
C GLU A 218 -29.20 -16.81 4.87
N GLU A 219 -29.41 -15.54 4.48
CA GLU A 219 -29.81 -14.49 5.40
C GLU A 219 -31.22 -14.75 5.98
N ARG A 220 -32.17 -15.20 5.15
CA ARG A 220 -33.50 -15.65 5.62
C ARG A 220 -33.39 -16.82 6.60
N TYR A 221 -32.52 -17.80 6.31
CA TYR A 221 -32.27 -18.93 7.19
C TYR A 221 -31.64 -18.49 8.53
N LYS A 222 -30.58 -17.66 8.49
CA LYS A 222 -29.95 -17.09 9.69
C LYS A 222 -30.95 -16.28 10.52
N ASN A 223 -31.83 -15.50 9.89
CA ASN A 223 -32.85 -14.73 10.58
C ASN A 223 -33.92 -15.63 11.21
N ARG A 224 -34.34 -16.71 10.54
CA ARG A 224 -35.24 -17.72 11.11
C ARG A 224 -34.61 -18.40 12.34
N LEU A 225 -33.37 -18.86 12.22
CA LEU A 225 -32.62 -19.44 13.34
C LEU A 225 -32.44 -18.46 14.50
N LYS A 226 -32.14 -17.17 14.21
CA LYS A 226 -32.12 -16.12 15.23
C LYS A 226 -33.47 -16.06 15.93
N ASN A 227 -34.57 -15.94 15.20
CA ASN A 227 -35.91 -15.88 15.79
C ASN A 227 -36.22 -17.12 16.64
N GLU A 228 -35.92 -18.33 16.18
CA GLU A 228 -36.13 -19.58 16.93
C GLU A 228 -35.27 -19.62 18.20
N ASN A 229 -33.99 -19.27 18.11
CA ASN A 229 -33.11 -19.15 19.28
C ASN A 229 -33.59 -18.06 20.25
N PHE A 230 -33.96 -16.87 19.75
CA PHE A 230 -34.55 -15.81 20.58
C PHE A 230 -35.87 -16.26 21.23
N THR A 231 -36.72 -17.04 20.56
CA THR A 231 -37.93 -17.60 21.20
C THR A 231 -37.61 -18.65 22.27
N LYS A 232 -36.51 -19.40 22.10
CA LYS A 232 -36.00 -20.35 23.11
C LYS A 232 -35.45 -19.64 24.34
N TYR A 233 -34.80 -18.48 24.17
CA TYR A 233 -34.25 -17.67 25.27
C TYR A 233 -35.23 -16.60 25.80
N ALA A 234 -36.32 -16.29 25.10
CA ALA A 234 -37.33 -15.28 25.50
C ALA A 234 -38.09 -15.62 26.80
N ARG A 235 -38.01 -16.87 27.28
CA ARG A 235 -38.60 -17.29 28.56
C ARG A 235 -37.65 -17.16 29.75
N GLY A 236 -36.39 -16.75 29.53
CA GLY A 236 -35.35 -16.71 30.57
C GLY A 236 -34.97 -15.31 31.08
N ASP A 237 -35.20 -14.27 30.28
CA ASP A 237 -34.79 -12.92 30.66
C ASP A 237 -35.85 -12.24 31.53
N ARG A 238 -35.45 -11.75 32.72
CA ARG A 238 -36.33 -10.94 33.57
C ARG A 238 -36.70 -9.67 32.81
N LYS A 239 -37.99 -9.50 32.51
CA LYS A 239 -38.51 -8.22 32.00
C LYS A 239 -38.44 -7.19 33.12
N THR A 240 -37.47 -6.28 33.08
CA THR A 240 -37.48 -5.11 33.96
C THR A 240 -38.30 -4.01 33.30
N PHE A 241 -39.34 -3.55 33.98
CA PHE A 241 -40.15 -2.43 33.54
C PHE A 241 -39.59 -1.17 34.20
N ASN A 242 -39.18 -0.20 33.38
CA ASN A 242 -38.59 1.05 33.88
C ASN A 242 -39.67 2.04 34.32
N CYS A 243 -40.92 1.84 33.88
CA CYS A 243 -42.07 2.72 34.17
C CYS A 243 -43.33 1.88 34.40
N VAL A 244 -44.24 2.37 35.24
CA VAL A 244 -45.50 1.67 35.62
C VAL A 244 -46.43 1.44 34.42
N GLU A 245 -46.39 2.32 33.42
CA GLU A 245 -47.19 2.23 32.18
C GLU A 245 -46.84 1.02 31.31
N GLN A 246 -45.68 0.38 31.55
CA GLN A 246 -45.20 -0.75 30.76
C GLN A 246 -45.71 -2.11 31.29
N LEU A 247 -46.45 -2.11 32.40
CA LEU A 247 -47.06 -3.32 32.94
C LEU A 247 -48.31 -3.70 32.11
N PRO A 248 -48.53 -5.00 31.84
CA PRO A 248 -49.80 -5.44 31.27
C PRO A 248 -50.93 -5.15 32.26
N LYS A 249 -52.07 -4.64 31.76
CA LYS A 249 -53.27 -4.34 32.55
C LYS A 249 -53.88 -5.61 33.16
#